data_AF-A0A5B2YZW4-F1
#
_entry.id   AF-A0A5B2YZW4-F1
#
_cell.length_a   1.000
_cell.length_b   1.000
_cell.length_c   1.000
_cell.angle_alpha   90.00
_cell.angle_beta   90.00
_cell.angle_gamma   90.00
#
_symmetry.space_group_name_H-M   'P 1'
#
loop_
_entity.id
_entity.type
_entity.pdbx_description
1 polymer ?
#
loop_
_entity_poly.entity_id
_entity_poly.type
_entity_poly.pdbx_seq_one_letter_code
_entity_poly.pdbx_strand_id
1 'polypeptide(L)'
;MKITTKLIAIAIVVTSLAFTPSIINIQPVEAASHWCEQQYKSPDLIQMCQQGWYDHDHCKKYYPMADTKQEVAAYKKGWNHGSCK
;
A
#
# COMPACT_ATOMS: atom_id res chain seq x y z
N MET A 1 -18.76 42.40 22.96
CA MET A 1 -18.42 40.96 22.83
C MET A 1 -19.02 40.38 21.54
N LYS A 2 -18.40 40.61 20.37
CA LYS A 2 -18.90 40.08 19.07
C LYS A 2 -17.81 39.55 18.13
N ILE A 3 -16.55 39.91 18.36
CA ILE A 3 -15.43 39.56 17.48
C ILE A 3 -14.76 38.26 17.93
N THR A 4 -14.72 38.01 19.25
CA THR A 4 -14.05 36.86 19.86
C THR A 4 -14.75 35.53 19.54
N THR A 5 -16.08 35.50 19.42
CA THR A 5 -16.84 34.28 19.12
C THR A 5 -16.68 33.78 17.69
N LYS A 6 -16.39 34.69 16.74
CA LYS A 6 -16.17 34.32 15.32
C LYS A 6 -14.81 33.67 15.09
N LEU A 7 -13.79 34.06 15.88
CA LEU A 7 -12.44 33.49 15.80
C LEU A 7 -12.38 32.06 16.34
N ILE A 8 -13.16 31.73 17.37
CA ILE A 8 -13.19 30.39 17.97
C ILE A 8 -13.83 29.36 17.01
N ALA A 9 -14.85 29.78 16.24
CA ALA A 9 -15.50 28.90 15.25
C ALA A 9 -14.57 28.49 14.09
N ILE A 10 -13.64 29.37 13.70
CA ILE A 10 -12.66 29.08 12.63
C ILE A 10 -11.60 28.09 13.13
N ALA A 11 -11.20 28.16 14.40
CA ALA A 11 -10.19 27.26 14.97
C ALA A 11 -10.63 25.78 15.00
N ILE A 12 -11.94 25.51 15.16
CA ILE A 12 -12.48 24.14 15.24
C ILE A 12 -12.52 23.45 13.86
N VAL A 13 -12.64 24.21 12.76
CA VAL A 13 -12.64 23.64 11.40
C VAL A 13 -11.24 23.20 10.95
N VAL A 14 -10.19 23.90 11.41
CA VAL A 14 -8.80 23.59 11.00
C VAL A 14 -8.24 22.36 11.72
N THR A 15 -8.73 22.05 12.93
CA THR A 15 -8.29 20.84 13.67
C THR A 15 -8.84 19.53 13.12
N SER A 16 -9.93 19.55 12.34
CA SER A 16 -10.51 18.35 11.74
C SER A 16 -9.69 17.80 10.56
N LEU A 17 -8.78 18.61 9.99
CA LEU A 17 -7.85 18.18 8.94
C LEU A 17 -6.56 17.55 9.49
N ALA A 18 -6.32 17.63 10.79
CA ALA A 18 -5.15 17.02 11.44
C ALA A 18 -5.38 15.57 11.89
N PHE A 19 -6.63 15.09 11.83
CA PHE A 19 -7.03 13.73 12.20
C PHE A 19 -7.86 13.04 11.12
N THR A 20 -7.59 13.32 9.84
CA THR A 20 -7.72 12.19 8.92
C THR A 20 -6.67 11.19 9.39
N PRO A 21 -7.02 9.96 9.80
CA PRO A 21 -6.01 8.92 9.75
C PRO A 21 -5.48 9.01 8.32
N SER A 22 -4.18 9.25 8.24
CA SER A 22 -3.33 9.10 7.08
C SER A 22 -4.07 8.23 6.09
N ILE A 23 -4.57 8.83 5.01
CA ILE A 23 -5.35 8.14 3.97
C ILE A 23 -4.62 6.84 3.76
N ILE A 24 -5.29 5.80 4.22
CA ILE A 24 -4.67 4.55 4.59
C ILE A 24 -3.97 4.13 3.30
N ASN A 25 -2.64 4.04 3.35
CA ASN A 25 -1.83 3.53 2.25
C ASN A 25 -2.03 2.01 2.15
N ILE A 26 -3.27 1.56 2.28
CA ILE A 26 -3.74 0.33 1.67
C ILE A 26 -3.72 0.64 0.20
N GLN A 27 -2.59 0.35 -0.45
CA GLN A 27 -2.70 -0.17 -1.79
C GLN A 27 -3.57 -1.42 -1.62
N PRO A 28 -4.84 -1.40 -2.07
CA PRO A 28 -5.72 -2.53 -1.83
C PRO A 28 -5.07 -3.75 -2.49
N VAL A 29 -5.25 -4.92 -1.90
CA VAL A 29 -4.91 -6.21 -2.54
C VAL A 29 -5.37 -6.26 -4.00
N GLU A 30 -6.47 -5.56 -4.33
CA GLU A 30 -7.01 -5.37 -5.68
C GLU A 30 -6.11 -4.54 -6.62
N ALA A 31 -5.38 -3.55 -6.10
CA ALA A 31 -4.37 -2.82 -6.89
C ALA A 31 -3.16 -3.70 -7.19
N ALA A 32 -2.73 -4.50 -6.20
CA ALA A 32 -1.66 -5.48 -6.40
C ALA A 32 -2.08 -6.55 -7.43
N SER A 33 -3.34 -7.01 -7.39
CA SER A 33 -3.82 -8.03 -8.31
C SER A 33 -3.79 -7.56 -9.76
N HIS A 34 -4.41 -6.42 -10.05
CA HIS A 34 -4.47 -5.88 -11.41
C HIS A 34 -3.10 -5.48 -11.96
N TRP A 35 -2.21 -4.92 -11.13
CA TRP A 35 -0.89 -4.55 -11.59
C TRP A 35 -0.05 -5.79 -11.93
N CYS A 36 -0.04 -6.81 -11.05
CA CYS A 36 0.71 -8.04 -11.30
C CYS A 36 0.19 -8.82 -12.52
N GLU A 37 -1.13 -8.83 -12.76
CA GLU A 37 -1.75 -9.40 -13.97
C GLU A 37 -1.30 -8.69 -15.26
N GLN A 38 -0.99 -7.40 -15.21
CA GLN A 38 -0.44 -6.68 -16.37
C GLN A 38 1.05 -6.97 -16.61
N GLN A 39 1.79 -7.35 -15.56
CA GLN A 39 3.22 -7.65 -15.66
C GLN A 39 3.51 -9.07 -16.15
N TYR A 40 2.62 -10.01 -15.86
CA TYR A 40 2.85 -11.43 -16.11
C TYR A 40 1.62 -12.09 -16.71
N LYS A 41 1.84 -13.06 -17.60
CA LYS A 41 0.76 -13.92 -18.16
C LYS A 41 0.65 -15.27 -17.47
N SER A 42 1.72 -15.71 -16.81
CA SER A 42 1.74 -16.98 -16.10
C SER A 42 1.07 -16.81 -14.72
N PRO A 43 0.07 -17.64 -14.37
CA PRO A 43 -0.59 -17.59 -13.07
C PRO A 43 0.37 -17.63 -11.89
N ASP A 44 1.41 -18.48 -11.96
CA ASP A 44 2.39 -18.64 -10.87
C ASP A 44 3.20 -17.35 -10.66
N LEU A 45 3.58 -16.67 -11.74
CA LEU A 45 4.31 -15.39 -11.66
C LEU A 45 3.42 -14.25 -11.14
N ILE A 46 2.14 -14.25 -11.53
CA ILE A 46 1.15 -13.29 -11.00
C ILE A 46 1.02 -13.49 -9.49
N GLN A 47 0.83 -14.72 -9.04
CA GLN A 47 0.69 -15.06 -7.61
C GLN A 47 1.94 -14.68 -6.82
N MET A 48 3.14 -14.99 -7.34
CA MET A 48 4.39 -14.63 -6.68
C MET A 48 4.58 -13.12 -6.58
N CYS A 49 4.22 -12.36 -7.63
CA CYS A 49 4.20 -10.91 -7.59
C CYS A 49 3.25 -10.37 -6.51
N GLN A 50 2.01 -10.86 -6.46
CA GLN A 50 1.03 -10.46 -5.45
C GLN A 50 1.50 -10.80 -4.04
N GLN A 51 2.13 -11.97 -3.85
CA GLN A 51 2.68 -12.41 -2.58
C GLN A 51 3.79 -11.47 -2.09
N GLY A 52 4.76 -11.12 -2.96
CA GLY A 52 5.84 -10.21 -2.60
C GLY A 52 5.33 -8.83 -2.21
N TRP A 53 4.34 -8.32 -2.94
CA TRP A 53 3.68 -7.06 -2.61
C TRP A 53 3.00 -7.15 -1.25
N TYR A 54 2.15 -8.16 -1.03
CA TYR A 54 1.44 -8.38 0.22
C TYR A 54 2.40 -8.46 1.41
N ASP A 55 3.47 -9.26 1.29
CA ASP A 55 4.42 -9.42 2.38
C ASP A 55 5.12 -8.09 2.72
N HIS A 56 5.44 -7.26 1.73
CA HIS A 56 6.01 -5.95 1.97
C HIS A 56 5.00 -4.97 2.57
N ASP A 57 3.75 -4.94 2.11
CA ASP A 57 2.68 -4.14 2.73
C ASP A 57 2.41 -4.52 4.19
N HIS A 58 2.66 -5.78 4.55
CA HIS A 58 2.51 -6.29 5.91
C HIS A 58 3.82 -6.23 6.72
N CYS A 59 4.83 -5.49 6.26
CA CYS A 59 6.12 -5.31 6.93
C CYS A 59 6.80 -6.62 7.31
N LYS A 60 6.59 -7.68 6.53
CA LYS A 60 7.26 -8.96 6.76
C LYS A 60 8.74 -8.83 6.36
N LYS A 61 9.51 -9.88 6.59
CA LYS A 61 10.88 -9.99 6.08
C LYS A 61 10.84 -10.48 4.63
N TYR A 62 11.76 -9.98 3.82
CA TYR A 62 11.93 -10.44 2.44
C TYR A 62 12.29 -11.93 2.43
N TYR A 63 11.35 -12.77 2.01
CA TYR A 63 11.54 -14.21 1.92
C TYR A 63 10.78 -14.77 0.70
N PRO A 64 11.40 -14.76 -0.49
CA PRO A 64 10.76 -15.27 -1.69
C PRO A 64 10.64 -16.80 -1.60
N MET A 65 9.42 -17.29 -1.34
CA MET A 65 9.09 -18.72 -1.47
C MET A 65 8.84 -19.02 -2.95
N ALA A 66 9.81 -19.62 -3.64
CA ALA A 66 9.74 -19.85 -5.09
C ALA A 66 10.64 -21.02 -5.52
N ASP A 67 10.20 -21.77 -6.54
CA ASP A 67 10.88 -22.97 -7.06
C ASP A 67 11.82 -22.62 -8.24
N THR A 68 11.59 -21.48 -8.89
CA THR A 68 12.33 -21.03 -10.06
C THR A 68 12.87 -19.61 -9.93
N LYS A 69 13.90 -19.28 -10.72
CA LYS A 69 14.47 -17.92 -10.78
C LYS A 69 13.44 -16.86 -11.23
N GLN A 70 12.46 -17.25 -12.04
CA GLN A 70 11.44 -16.34 -12.57
C GLN A 70 10.44 -15.95 -11.49
N GLU A 71 10.04 -16.90 -10.65
CA GLU A 71 9.16 -16.68 -9.50
C GLU A 71 9.82 -15.79 -8.45
N VAL A 72 11.11 -16.02 -8.13
CA VAL A 72 11.88 -15.13 -7.23
C VAL A 72 11.92 -13.70 -7.79
N ALA A 73 12.12 -13.54 -9.10
CA ALA A 73 12.11 -12.23 -9.75
C ALA A 73 10.73 -11.58 -9.70
N ALA A 74 9.66 -12.35 -9.89
CA ALA A 74 8.28 -11.86 -9.79
C ALA A 74 7.95 -11.39 -8.37
N TYR A 75 8.28 -12.20 -7.36
CA TYR A 75 8.16 -11.85 -5.94
C TYR A 75 8.91 -10.56 -5.62
N LYS A 76 10.17 -10.44 -6.07
CA LYS A 76 10.98 -9.22 -5.85
C LYS A 76 10.33 -7.99 -6.48
N LYS A 77 9.74 -8.13 -7.67
CA LYS A 77 9.09 -7.01 -8.37
C LYS A 77 7.86 -6.52 -7.61
N GLY A 78 7.04 -7.44 -7.10
CA GLY A 78 5.90 -7.12 -6.23
C GLY A 78 6.35 -6.50 -4.90
N TRP A 79 7.37 -7.08 -4.27
CA TRP A 79 7.96 -6.56 -3.03
C TRP A 79 8.34 -5.09 -3.18
N ASN A 80 9.06 -4.72 -4.24
CA ASN A 80 9.47 -3.33 -4.48
C ASN A 80 8.29 -2.35 -4.69
N HIS A 81 7.07 -2.84 -4.91
CA HIS A 81 5.88 -2.02 -5.05
C HIS A 81 5.08 -1.86 -3.75
N GLY A 82 5.25 -2.79 -2.80
CA GLY A 82 4.66 -2.65 -1.48
C GLY A 82 5.23 -1.46 -0.70
N SER A 83 4.55 -1.11 0.38
CA SER A 83 4.59 0.22 0.96
C SER A 83 5.29 0.35 2.32
N CYS A 84 5.56 -0.76 3.01
CA CYS A 84 6.36 -0.71 4.22
C CYS A 84 7.82 -0.35 3.87
N LYS A 85 8.57 0.24 4.80
CA LYS A 85 9.96 0.68 4.59
C LYS A 85 10.88 0.09 5.63
#